data_AF-A0A7V3WEM9-F1
#
_entry.id   AF-A0A7V3WEM9-F1
#
_cell.length_a   1.000
_cell.length_b   1.000
_cell.length_c   1.000
_cell.angle_alpha   90.00
_cell.angle_beta   90.00
_cell.angle_gamma   90.00
#
_symmetry.space_group_name_H-M   'P 1'
#
loop_
_entity.id
_entity.type
_entity.pdbx_description
1 polymer ?
#
loop_
_entity_poly.entity_id
_entity_poly.type
_entity_poly.pdbx_seq_one_letter_code
_entity_poly.pdbx_strand_id
1 'polypeptide(L)'
;MHTIIATVGTSLLSNAERAGKQNDLQTYLRFTEPEKASAETNSLRHLLHEGDRIVFLHSQTEEGKRAAEALAAFYKNSGYPTELREVADLQYRESRFKMRGLRSLVSTLVEIIRRERDAGREVCVNATGGFKAEIAYATLVGLLFDVPVYYIHEAFREIIELPPTPISWDFSLIDTYVDFFEWISADLRPSKEVDRRLSPLPDEIRLLLVEEEGYTMLSPTGEAFYEAYRARVEAERPTPVYLHQRAIRALDSAEPTVRQVLRERLKRLRVPAMRKQNSHSVQGSDCLVYPSGHVAERILYYVDEQGNVRVCEVFWSHRDYEIALAEGVYRLHYPREQFEEWHP
;
A
#
# COMPACT_ATOMS: atom_id res chain seq x y z
N MET A 1 -4.80 10.44 -21.00
CA MET A 1 -3.96 9.32 -21.49
C MET A 1 -3.78 8.36 -20.32
N HIS A 2 -4.29 7.14 -20.42
CA HIS A 2 -4.35 6.18 -19.32
C HIS A 2 -3.32 5.06 -19.48
N THR A 3 -2.78 4.54 -18.38
CA THR A 3 -2.02 3.28 -18.35
C THR A 3 -2.97 2.22 -17.85
N ILE A 4 -3.24 1.24 -18.71
CA ILE A 4 -4.00 0.06 -18.34
C ILE A 4 -3.01 -1.01 -17.89
N ILE A 5 -3.01 -1.33 -16.60
CA ILE A 5 -2.26 -2.47 -16.07
C ILE A 5 -3.15 -3.70 -16.21
N ALA A 6 -2.80 -4.62 -17.11
CA ALA A 6 -3.61 -5.80 -17.41
C ALA A 6 -2.93 -7.08 -16.92
N THR A 7 -3.59 -7.81 -16.02
CA THR A 7 -3.16 -9.17 -15.66
C THR A 7 -3.42 -10.12 -16.83
N VAL A 8 -2.48 -11.05 -17.08
CA VAL A 8 -2.54 -11.98 -18.21
C VAL A 8 -2.76 -13.40 -17.71
N GLY A 9 -3.86 -14.01 -18.15
CA GLY A 9 -4.13 -15.43 -17.99
C GLY A 9 -3.71 -16.25 -19.20
N THR A 10 -4.11 -17.52 -19.22
CA THR A 10 -3.82 -18.46 -20.31
C THR A 10 -5.00 -18.67 -21.27
N SER A 11 -6.06 -17.85 -21.14
CA SER A 11 -7.28 -17.96 -21.94
C SER A 11 -7.00 -17.90 -23.44
N LEU A 12 -6.12 -16.99 -23.88
CA LEU A 12 -5.66 -16.87 -25.27
C LEU A 12 -5.10 -18.20 -25.80
N LEU A 13 -4.22 -18.84 -25.03
CA LEU A 13 -3.57 -20.08 -25.46
C LEU A 13 -4.59 -21.21 -25.59
N SER A 14 -5.45 -21.38 -24.59
CA SER A 14 -6.49 -22.42 -24.61
C SER A 14 -7.50 -22.24 -25.74
N ASN A 15 -7.89 -21.00 -26.04
CA ASN A 15 -8.82 -20.71 -27.12
C ASN A 15 -8.19 -20.87 -28.51
N ALA A 16 -6.93 -20.46 -28.67
CA ALA A 16 -6.17 -20.67 -29.90
C ALA A 16 -5.93 -22.18 -30.17
N GLU A 17 -5.67 -22.96 -29.14
CA GLU A 17 -5.52 -24.42 -29.25
C GLU A 17 -6.82 -25.09 -29.71
N ARG A 18 -7.97 -24.71 -29.12
CA ARG A 18 -9.29 -25.20 -29.58
C ARG A 18 -9.60 -24.84 -31.03
N ALA A 19 -9.05 -23.72 -31.51
CA ALA A 19 -9.18 -23.28 -32.90
C ALA A 19 -8.12 -23.89 -33.85
N GLY A 20 -7.20 -24.73 -33.35
CA GLY A 20 -6.10 -25.30 -34.14
C GLY A 20 -5.06 -24.28 -34.59
N LYS A 21 -4.92 -23.17 -33.86
CA LYS A 21 -4.03 -22.03 -34.14
C LYS A 21 -2.99 -21.79 -33.07
N GLN A 22 -2.69 -22.79 -32.23
CA GLN A 22 -1.74 -22.69 -31.13
C GLN A 22 -0.37 -22.15 -31.57
N ASN A 23 0.10 -22.52 -32.76
CA ASN A 23 1.43 -22.11 -33.27
C ASN A 23 1.44 -20.74 -33.97
N ASP A 24 0.28 -20.10 -34.15
CA ASP A 24 0.17 -18.82 -34.86
C ASP A 24 -0.84 -17.89 -34.15
N LEU A 25 -0.43 -17.44 -32.95
CA LEU A 25 -1.26 -16.58 -32.11
C LEU A 25 -1.52 -15.20 -32.74
N GLN A 26 -0.61 -14.69 -33.58
CA GLN A 26 -0.79 -13.39 -34.25
C GLN A 26 -1.92 -13.46 -35.29
N THR A 27 -1.91 -14.49 -36.15
CA THR A 27 -3.02 -14.71 -37.08
C THR A 27 -4.31 -14.98 -36.33
N TYR A 28 -4.26 -15.77 -35.25
CA TYR A 28 -5.44 -16.03 -34.41
C TYR A 28 -6.05 -14.73 -33.87
N LEU A 29 -5.25 -13.86 -33.24
CA LEU A 29 -5.69 -12.57 -32.71
C LEU A 29 -6.23 -11.62 -33.79
N ARG A 30 -5.62 -11.61 -34.99
CA ARG A 30 -6.03 -10.74 -36.09
C ARG A 30 -7.39 -11.09 -36.71
N PHE A 31 -7.72 -12.38 -36.76
CA PHE A 31 -8.91 -12.88 -37.46
C PHE A 31 -10.00 -13.44 -36.55
N THR A 32 -9.86 -13.30 -35.23
CA THR A 32 -10.85 -13.72 -34.24
C THR A 32 -11.46 -12.50 -33.58
N GLU A 33 -12.77 -12.50 -33.37
CA GLU A 33 -13.45 -11.45 -32.59
C GLU A 33 -12.82 -11.35 -31.19
N PRO A 34 -12.55 -10.14 -30.66
CA PRO A 34 -11.88 -9.96 -29.38
C PRO A 34 -12.54 -10.72 -28.22
N GLU A 35 -13.87 -10.83 -28.20
CA GLU A 35 -14.61 -11.55 -27.16
C GLU A 35 -14.33 -13.06 -27.14
N LYS A 36 -13.91 -13.61 -28.28
CA LYS A 36 -13.63 -15.05 -28.46
C LYS A 36 -12.15 -15.35 -28.34
N ALA A 37 -11.28 -14.38 -28.63
CA ALA A 37 -9.85 -14.59 -28.66
C ALA A 37 -9.30 -14.83 -27.24
N SER A 38 -9.59 -13.94 -26.29
CA SER A 38 -9.15 -14.07 -24.90
C SER A 38 -9.94 -13.17 -23.95
N ALA A 39 -9.80 -13.38 -22.65
CA ALA A 39 -10.42 -12.53 -21.64
C ALA A 39 -9.82 -11.09 -21.66
N GLU A 40 -8.52 -10.97 -21.95
CA GLU A 40 -7.80 -9.69 -22.08
C GLU A 40 -8.25 -8.92 -23.31
N THR A 41 -8.42 -9.58 -24.46
CA THR A 41 -8.93 -8.93 -25.68
C THR A 41 -10.39 -8.52 -25.53
N ASN A 42 -11.20 -9.34 -24.86
CA ASN A 42 -12.57 -8.99 -24.53
C ASN A 42 -12.67 -7.78 -23.58
N SER A 43 -11.77 -7.63 -22.61
CA SER A 43 -11.81 -6.48 -21.70
C SER A 43 -11.23 -5.22 -22.31
N LEU A 44 -10.08 -5.32 -22.97
CA LEU A 44 -9.38 -4.18 -23.55
C LEU A 44 -10.17 -3.46 -24.66
N ARG A 45 -11.01 -4.17 -25.44
CA ARG A 45 -11.88 -3.53 -26.44
C ARG A 45 -12.84 -2.48 -25.86
N HIS A 46 -13.17 -2.59 -24.57
CA HIS A 46 -14.11 -1.71 -23.87
C HIS A 46 -13.39 -0.60 -23.10
N LEU A 47 -12.10 -0.76 -22.83
CA LEU A 47 -11.29 0.15 -21.99
C LEU A 47 -10.35 1.04 -22.79
N LEU A 48 -9.86 0.57 -23.94
CA LEU A 48 -8.82 1.26 -24.68
C LEU A 48 -9.35 2.51 -25.39
N HIS A 49 -8.65 3.62 -25.18
CA HIS A 49 -8.81 4.86 -25.92
C HIS A 49 -7.52 5.25 -26.65
N GLU A 50 -7.63 6.14 -27.64
CA GLU A 50 -6.47 6.66 -28.37
C GLU A 50 -5.46 7.34 -27.41
N GLY A 51 -4.19 6.98 -27.54
CA GLY A 51 -3.11 7.48 -26.68
C GLY A 51 -2.91 6.71 -25.37
N ASP A 52 -3.72 5.68 -25.11
CA ASP A 52 -3.49 4.77 -23.98
C ASP A 52 -2.29 3.86 -24.22
N ARG A 53 -1.71 3.38 -23.12
CA ARG A 53 -0.66 2.35 -23.13
C ARG A 53 -1.06 1.20 -22.22
N ILE A 54 -0.48 0.04 -22.48
CA ILE A 54 -0.80 -1.19 -21.75
C ILE A 54 0.46 -1.74 -21.09
N VAL A 55 0.35 -2.12 -19.82
CA VAL A 55 1.39 -2.89 -19.11
C VAL A 55 0.80 -4.26 -18.82
N PHE A 56 1.30 -5.29 -19.50
CA PHE A 56 0.85 -6.66 -19.31
C PHE A 56 1.67 -7.32 -18.20
N LEU A 57 0.98 -7.68 -17.11
CA LEU A 57 1.54 -8.46 -16.01
C LEU A 57 1.34 -9.95 -16.27
N HIS A 58 2.43 -10.71 -16.29
CA HIS A 58 2.35 -12.16 -16.47
C HIS A 58 3.07 -12.92 -15.36
N SER A 59 2.56 -14.11 -15.07
CA SER A 59 3.22 -15.08 -14.21
C SER A 59 4.60 -15.46 -14.75
N GLN A 60 5.50 -15.84 -13.86
CA GLN A 60 6.82 -16.40 -14.21
C GLN A 60 6.67 -17.86 -14.69
N THR A 61 5.91 -18.03 -15.78
CA THR A 61 5.65 -19.31 -16.44
C THR A 61 5.76 -19.13 -17.95
N GLU A 62 6.14 -20.19 -18.66
CA GLU A 62 6.26 -20.15 -20.11
C GLU A 62 4.93 -19.83 -20.78
N GLU A 63 3.83 -20.38 -20.26
CA GLU A 63 2.48 -20.13 -20.77
C GLU A 63 2.06 -18.67 -20.56
N GLY A 64 2.34 -18.10 -19.37
CA GLY A 64 2.03 -16.70 -19.07
C GLY A 64 2.81 -15.74 -19.94
N LYS A 65 4.12 -15.97 -20.08
CA LYS A 65 5.01 -15.18 -20.93
C LYS A 65 4.57 -15.22 -22.40
N ARG A 66 4.32 -16.41 -22.94
CA ARG A 66 3.90 -16.59 -24.34
C ARG A 66 2.57 -15.89 -24.65
N ALA A 67 1.60 -15.95 -23.73
CA ALA A 67 0.33 -15.25 -23.87
C ALA A 67 0.53 -13.72 -23.88
N ALA A 68 1.33 -13.22 -22.93
CA ALA A 68 1.60 -11.79 -22.80
C ALA A 68 2.37 -11.22 -24.00
N GLU A 69 3.40 -11.93 -24.48
CA GLU A 69 4.15 -11.53 -25.67
C GLU A 69 3.26 -11.45 -26.92
N ALA A 70 2.35 -12.40 -27.10
CA ALA A 70 1.41 -12.40 -28.21
C ALA A 70 0.45 -11.20 -28.15
N LEU A 71 -0.13 -10.92 -26.97
CA LEU A 71 -1.00 -9.76 -26.74
C LEU A 71 -0.24 -8.45 -26.94
N ALA A 72 0.96 -8.32 -26.36
CA ALA A 72 1.78 -7.12 -26.45
C ALA A 72 2.16 -6.78 -27.90
N ALA A 73 2.53 -7.79 -28.70
CA ALA A 73 2.82 -7.61 -30.11
C ALA A 73 1.58 -7.19 -30.90
N PHE A 74 0.42 -7.80 -30.64
CA PHE A 74 -0.84 -7.49 -31.31
C PHE A 74 -1.28 -6.04 -31.06
N TYR A 75 -1.28 -5.59 -29.80
CA TYR A 75 -1.67 -4.23 -29.45
C TYR A 75 -0.64 -3.17 -29.88
N LYS A 76 0.66 -3.52 -29.84
CA LYS A 76 1.72 -2.66 -30.41
C LYS A 76 1.53 -2.41 -31.90
N ASN A 77 1.21 -3.45 -32.66
CA ASN A 77 0.91 -3.34 -34.09
C ASN A 77 -0.40 -2.58 -34.36
N SER A 78 -1.28 -2.50 -33.36
CA SER A 78 -2.54 -1.74 -33.41
C SER A 78 -2.39 -0.28 -32.93
N GLY A 79 -1.16 0.18 -32.66
CA GLY A 79 -0.86 1.57 -32.30
C GLY A 79 -0.79 1.88 -30.81
N TYR A 80 -0.95 0.88 -29.93
CA TYR A 80 -0.88 1.08 -28.47
C TYR A 80 0.52 0.73 -27.95
N PRO A 81 1.24 1.64 -27.27
CA PRO A 81 2.49 1.28 -26.61
C PRO A 81 2.25 0.18 -25.56
N THR A 82 3.09 -0.86 -25.58
CA THR A 82 2.98 -2.00 -24.66
C THR A 82 4.28 -2.21 -23.89
N GLU A 83 4.15 -2.65 -22.64
CA GLU A 83 5.24 -3.11 -21.77
C GLU A 83 4.88 -4.50 -21.23
N LEU A 84 5.87 -5.38 -21.15
CA LEU A 84 5.75 -6.68 -20.49
C LEU A 84 6.41 -6.58 -19.12
N ARG A 85 5.72 -7.03 -18.08
CA ARG A 85 6.27 -7.14 -16.73
C ARG A 85 6.03 -8.54 -16.21
N GLU A 86 7.13 -9.27 -16.02
CA GLU A 86 7.10 -10.56 -15.32
C GLU A 86 6.93 -10.32 -13.82
N VAL A 87 6.05 -11.09 -13.18
CA VAL A 87 5.87 -11.12 -11.73
C VAL A 87 6.68 -12.28 -11.16
N ALA A 88 7.74 -11.95 -10.43
CA ALA A 88 8.64 -12.93 -9.81
C ALA A 88 7.89 -13.88 -8.87
N ASP A 89 8.27 -15.16 -8.87
CA ASP A 89 7.71 -16.23 -8.02
C ASP A 89 6.20 -16.50 -8.20
N LEU A 90 5.53 -15.80 -9.11
CA LEU A 90 4.13 -16.07 -9.44
C LEU A 90 4.06 -17.31 -10.34
N GLN A 91 4.03 -18.48 -9.70
CA GLN A 91 3.98 -19.80 -10.33
C GLN A 91 2.86 -20.66 -9.72
N TYR A 92 2.25 -21.52 -10.54
CA TYR A 92 1.05 -22.27 -10.15
C TYR A 92 1.31 -23.72 -9.73
N ARG A 93 2.50 -24.25 -10.02
CA ARG A 93 2.80 -25.69 -9.86
C ARG A 93 3.23 -26.08 -8.45
N GLU A 94 3.71 -25.12 -7.65
CA GLU A 94 4.14 -25.39 -6.27
C GLU A 94 3.31 -24.57 -5.28
N SER A 95 2.62 -25.23 -4.35
CA SER A 95 1.84 -24.51 -3.31
C SER A 95 2.71 -23.62 -2.43
N ARG A 96 4.02 -23.89 -2.40
CA ARG A 96 5.03 -23.31 -1.50
C ARG A 96 5.42 -21.86 -1.80
N PHE A 97 5.16 -21.38 -3.03
CA PHE A 97 5.57 -20.03 -3.46
C PHE A 97 4.38 -19.13 -3.78
N LYS A 98 3.15 -19.58 -3.50
CA LYS A 98 1.94 -18.82 -3.85
C LYS A 98 1.88 -17.47 -3.14
N MET A 99 2.24 -17.40 -1.86
CA MET A 99 2.15 -16.13 -1.14
C MET A 99 3.29 -15.18 -1.50
N ARG A 100 4.50 -15.70 -1.75
CA ARG A 100 5.59 -14.90 -2.34
C ARG A 100 5.22 -14.33 -3.70
N GLY A 101 4.72 -15.15 -4.61
CA GLY A 101 4.28 -14.70 -5.94
C GLY A 101 3.16 -13.66 -5.89
N LEU A 102 2.16 -13.85 -5.01
CA LEU A 102 1.09 -12.87 -4.82
C LEU A 102 1.58 -11.58 -4.15
N ARG A 103 2.57 -11.66 -3.26
CA ARG A 103 3.24 -10.48 -2.71
C ARG A 103 4.00 -9.74 -3.81
N SER A 104 4.76 -10.44 -4.64
CA SER A 104 5.44 -9.86 -5.80
C SER A 104 4.46 -9.20 -6.77
N LEU A 105 3.26 -9.76 -6.97
CA LEU A 105 2.20 -9.13 -7.76
C LEU A 105 1.80 -7.78 -7.15
N VAL A 106 1.56 -7.74 -5.84
CA VAL A 106 1.23 -6.50 -5.12
C VAL A 106 2.34 -5.46 -5.29
N SER A 107 3.60 -5.82 -5.00
CA SER A 107 4.73 -4.89 -5.12
C SER A 107 4.87 -4.38 -6.57
N THR A 108 4.68 -5.26 -7.57
CA THR A 108 4.76 -4.91 -9.00
C THR A 108 3.65 -3.93 -9.40
N LEU A 109 2.42 -4.16 -8.95
CA LEU A 109 1.29 -3.25 -9.20
C LEU A 109 1.56 -1.87 -8.60
N VAL A 110 2.00 -1.82 -7.34
CA VAL A 110 2.32 -0.57 -6.65
C VAL A 110 3.42 0.21 -7.38
N GLU A 111 4.50 -0.47 -7.77
CA GLU A 111 5.61 0.13 -8.50
C GLU A 111 5.14 0.79 -9.80
N ILE A 112 4.34 0.08 -10.60
CA ILE A 112 3.82 0.62 -11.86
C ILE A 112 2.86 1.77 -11.59
N ILE A 113 1.94 1.65 -10.63
CA ILE A 113 1.00 2.73 -10.28
C ILE A 113 1.77 4.01 -9.94
N ARG A 114 2.79 3.93 -9.09
CA ARG A 114 3.62 5.09 -8.73
C ARG A 114 4.35 5.67 -9.94
N ARG A 115 5.09 4.81 -10.67
CA ARG A 115 5.87 5.22 -11.85
C ARG A 115 5.02 5.94 -12.89
N GLU A 116 3.82 5.45 -13.17
CA GLU A 116 2.94 6.05 -14.18
C GLU A 116 2.28 7.34 -13.69
N ARG A 117 1.96 7.44 -12.39
CA ARG A 117 1.46 8.67 -11.77
C ARG A 117 2.53 9.77 -11.77
N ASP A 118 3.78 9.42 -11.47
CA ASP A 118 4.91 10.35 -11.52
C ASP A 118 5.16 10.85 -12.95
N ALA A 119 4.86 10.02 -13.95
CA ALA A 119 4.84 10.41 -15.36
C ALA A 119 3.59 11.22 -15.77
N GLY A 120 2.72 11.59 -14.83
CA GLY A 120 1.51 12.39 -15.06
C GLY A 120 0.40 11.63 -15.78
N ARG A 121 0.40 10.29 -15.75
CA ARG A 121 -0.62 9.46 -16.39
C ARG A 121 -1.65 8.98 -15.38
N GLU A 122 -2.90 8.92 -15.83
CA GLU A 122 -3.94 8.21 -15.10
C GLU A 122 -3.72 6.71 -15.22
N VAL A 123 -4.08 5.94 -14.19
CA VAL A 123 -3.85 4.50 -14.14
C VAL A 123 -5.18 3.81 -13.88
N CYS A 124 -5.40 2.68 -14.54
CA CYS A 124 -6.45 1.73 -14.20
C CYS A 124 -5.91 0.30 -14.21
N VAL A 125 -6.55 -0.58 -13.45
CA VAL A 125 -6.20 -2.00 -13.39
C VAL A 125 -7.27 -2.80 -14.11
N ASN A 126 -6.89 -3.55 -15.12
CA ASN A 126 -7.72 -4.58 -15.74
C ASN A 126 -7.37 -5.93 -15.10
N ALA A 127 -8.16 -6.32 -14.10
CA ALA A 127 -8.03 -7.56 -13.35
C ALA A 127 -8.88 -8.69 -13.97
N THR A 128 -9.01 -8.74 -15.30
CA THR A 128 -9.80 -9.78 -15.98
C THR A 128 -9.01 -11.09 -16.16
N GLY A 129 -7.71 -11.02 -16.42
CA GLY A 129 -6.85 -12.19 -16.59
C GLY A 129 -6.24 -12.69 -15.27
N GLY A 130 -5.74 -13.93 -15.27
CA GLY A 130 -5.09 -14.54 -14.10
C GLY A 130 -6.05 -15.35 -13.20
N PHE A 131 -5.52 -15.87 -12.09
CA PHE A 131 -6.33 -16.65 -11.14
C PHE A 131 -7.09 -15.76 -10.16
N LYS A 132 -8.16 -16.30 -9.55
CA LYS A 132 -9.04 -15.58 -8.61
C LYS A 132 -8.30 -14.84 -7.48
N ALA A 133 -7.18 -15.40 -7.00
CA ALA A 133 -6.37 -14.75 -5.97
C ALA A 133 -5.66 -13.49 -6.49
N GLU A 134 -5.12 -13.54 -7.71
CA GLU A 134 -4.47 -12.37 -8.33
C GLU A 134 -5.48 -11.25 -8.56
N ILE A 135 -6.68 -11.60 -9.05
CA ILE A 135 -7.79 -10.65 -9.23
C ILE A 135 -8.15 -9.98 -7.90
N ALA A 136 -8.27 -10.76 -6.82
CA ALA A 136 -8.58 -10.23 -5.49
C ALA A 136 -7.51 -9.25 -4.97
N TYR A 137 -6.22 -9.57 -5.13
CA TYR A 137 -5.13 -8.68 -4.70
C TYR A 137 -4.97 -7.47 -5.60
N ALA A 138 -5.15 -7.60 -6.92
CA ALA A 138 -5.21 -6.47 -7.83
C ALA A 138 -6.35 -5.51 -7.47
N THR A 139 -7.50 -6.07 -7.09
CA THR A 139 -8.66 -5.30 -6.60
C THR A 139 -8.34 -4.56 -5.30
N LEU A 140 -7.72 -5.24 -4.32
CA LEU A 140 -7.30 -4.64 -3.06
C LEU A 140 -6.33 -3.48 -3.29
N VAL A 141 -5.31 -3.67 -4.14
CA VAL A 141 -4.36 -2.61 -4.49
C VAL A 141 -5.09 -1.44 -5.16
N GLY A 142 -6.01 -1.70 -6.09
CA GLY A 142 -6.81 -0.66 -6.72
C GLY A 142 -7.57 0.21 -5.70
N LEU A 143 -8.23 -0.42 -4.73
CA LEU A 143 -8.95 0.29 -3.67
C LEU A 143 -8.03 1.05 -2.70
N LEU A 144 -6.86 0.51 -2.37
CA LEU A 144 -5.91 1.14 -1.45
C LEU A 144 -5.23 2.38 -2.06
N PHE A 145 -5.06 2.38 -3.38
CA PHE A 145 -4.36 3.41 -4.14
C PHE A 145 -5.30 4.35 -4.90
N ASP A 146 -6.62 4.22 -4.75
CA ASP A 146 -7.63 5.01 -5.47
C ASP A 146 -7.45 4.89 -7.01
N VAL A 147 -7.32 3.65 -7.48
CA VAL A 147 -7.19 3.27 -8.89
C VAL A 147 -8.42 2.46 -9.30
N PRO A 148 -9.15 2.84 -10.37
CA PRO A 148 -10.29 2.07 -10.84
C PRO A 148 -9.87 0.68 -11.29
N VAL A 149 -10.66 -0.32 -10.93
CA VAL A 149 -10.42 -1.73 -11.26
C VAL A 149 -11.54 -2.23 -12.14
N TYR A 150 -11.18 -2.78 -13.29
CA TYR A 150 -12.10 -3.35 -14.25
C TYR A 150 -11.93 -4.87 -14.31
N TYR A 151 -13.03 -5.60 -14.37
CA TYR A 151 -13.01 -7.03 -14.67
C TYR A 151 -14.22 -7.42 -15.52
N ILE A 152 -14.08 -8.47 -16.33
CA ILE A 152 -15.20 -9.12 -17.02
C ILE A 152 -15.52 -10.45 -16.34
N HIS A 153 -16.79 -10.63 -15.98
CA HIS A 153 -17.28 -11.91 -15.51
C HIS A 153 -17.72 -12.80 -16.69
N GLU A 154 -17.31 -14.07 -16.67
CA GLU A 154 -17.56 -15.04 -17.76
C GLU A 154 -19.05 -15.17 -18.13
N ALA A 155 -19.95 -15.04 -17.15
CA ALA A 155 -21.39 -15.19 -17.36
C ALA A 155 -22.07 -13.96 -17.99
N PHE A 156 -21.58 -12.75 -17.74
CA PHE A 156 -22.30 -11.52 -18.10
C PHE A 156 -21.73 -10.83 -19.34
N ARG A 157 -20.48 -11.15 -19.75
CA ARG A 157 -19.80 -10.56 -20.93
C ARG A 157 -19.77 -9.03 -20.97
N GLU A 158 -20.07 -8.38 -19.85
CA GLU A 158 -20.01 -6.94 -19.66
C GLU A 158 -18.85 -6.59 -18.74
N ILE A 159 -18.30 -5.38 -18.92
CA ILE A 159 -17.32 -4.82 -18.00
C ILE A 159 -18.01 -4.44 -16.70
N ILE A 160 -17.40 -4.87 -15.60
CA ILE A 160 -17.72 -4.41 -14.27
C ILE A 160 -16.59 -3.49 -13.84
N GLU A 161 -16.94 -2.25 -13.55
CA GLU A 161 -16.05 -1.27 -12.94
C GLU A 161 -16.24 -1.30 -11.42
N LEU A 162 -15.13 -1.41 -10.70
CA LEU A 162 -15.03 -1.05 -9.30
C LEU A 162 -14.33 0.32 -9.23
N PRO A 163 -15.09 1.42 -9.11
CA PRO A 163 -14.51 2.74 -9.05
C PRO A 163 -13.74 2.92 -7.72
N PRO A 164 -12.86 3.94 -7.62
CA PRO A 164 -12.35 4.39 -6.33
C PRO A 164 -13.53 4.63 -5.38
N THR A 165 -13.52 3.96 -4.23
CA THR A 165 -14.63 4.02 -3.28
C THR A 165 -14.33 5.02 -2.17
N PRO A 166 -15.31 5.78 -1.67
CA PRO A 166 -15.11 6.78 -0.60
C PRO A 166 -14.97 6.11 0.79
N ILE A 167 -14.14 5.07 0.88
CA ILE A 167 -13.81 4.38 2.13
C ILE A 167 -12.45 4.85 2.62
N SER A 168 -12.34 5.11 3.92
CA SER A 168 -11.07 5.42 4.54
C SER A 168 -10.45 4.15 5.11
N TRP A 169 -9.18 3.93 4.82
CA TRP A 169 -8.39 2.86 5.41
C TRP A 169 -7.76 3.32 6.71
N ASP A 170 -7.83 2.48 7.73
CA ASP A 170 -7.17 2.72 9.01
C ASP A 170 -5.70 2.27 8.93
N PHE A 171 -4.79 3.24 8.98
CA PHE A 171 -3.36 2.99 9.01
C PHE A 171 -2.75 3.13 10.41
N SER A 172 -3.55 3.35 11.45
CA SER A 172 -3.07 3.60 12.81
C SER A 172 -2.19 2.46 13.35
N LEU A 173 -2.52 1.20 13.04
CA LEU A 173 -1.72 0.04 13.43
C LEU A 173 -0.31 0.09 12.79
N ILE A 174 -0.25 0.34 11.48
CA ILE A 174 1.02 0.44 10.74
C ILE A 174 1.81 1.66 11.20
N ASP A 175 1.17 2.82 11.32
CA ASP A 175 1.81 4.06 11.78
C ASP A 175 2.39 3.89 13.19
N THR A 176 1.65 3.25 14.10
CA THR A 176 2.08 3.05 15.50
C THR A 176 3.32 2.16 15.59
N TYR A 177 3.38 1.09 14.78
CA TYR A 177 4.43 0.08 14.78
C TYR A 177 5.29 0.10 13.51
N VAL A 178 5.44 1.28 12.89
CA VAL A 178 6.08 1.42 11.57
C VAL A 178 7.49 0.82 11.53
N ASP A 179 8.27 0.97 12.61
CA ASP A 179 9.62 0.43 12.73
C ASP A 179 9.66 -1.10 12.53
N PHE A 180 8.61 -1.81 12.96
CA PHE A 180 8.46 -3.24 12.71
C PHE A 180 8.18 -3.52 11.23
N PHE A 181 7.28 -2.75 10.60
CA PHE A 181 6.93 -2.89 9.19
C PHE A 181 8.10 -2.52 8.26
N GLU A 182 8.87 -1.49 8.58
CA GLU A 182 10.13 -1.14 7.92
C GLU A 182 11.15 -2.27 8.04
N TRP A 183 11.31 -2.84 9.24
CA TRP A 183 12.25 -3.92 9.47
C TRP A 183 11.88 -5.23 8.73
N ILE A 184 10.62 -5.63 8.76
CA ILE A 184 10.14 -6.88 8.14
C ILE A 184 10.02 -6.78 6.61
N SER A 185 9.78 -5.59 6.07
CA SER A 185 9.71 -5.35 4.62
C SER A 185 11.09 -5.27 3.97
N ALA A 186 12.12 -4.85 4.72
CA ALA A 186 13.46 -4.62 4.20
C ALA A 186 14.19 -5.90 3.74
N ASP A 187 13.94 -7.04 4.38
CA ASP A 187 14.59 -8.32 4.04
C ASP A 187 13.79 -9.52 4.56
N LEU A 188 14.07 -10.71 4.04
CA LEU A 188 13.49 -11.97 4.51
C LEU A 188 13.99 -12.28 5.94
N ARG A 189 13.08 -12.51 6.89
CA ARG A 189 13.42 -12.67 8.31
C ARG A 189 13.14 -14.08 8.81
N PRO A 190 14.03 -14.72 9.59
CA PRO A 190 13.73 -16.01 10.22
C PRO A 190 12.53 -15.90 11.17
N SER A 191 11.58 -16.85 11.11
CA SER A 191 10.34 -16.80 11.92
C SER A 191 10.63 -16.64 13.42
N LYS A 192 11.67 -17.31 13.92
CA LYS A 192 12.09 -17.20 15.34
C LYS A 192 12.51 -15.79 15.75
N GLU A 193 13.11 -15.02 14.84
CA GLU A 193 13.44 -13.62 15.13
C GLU A 193 12.17 -12.77 15.13
N VAL A 194 11.29 -13.00 14.15
CA VAL A 194 10.02 -12.29 14.02
C VAL A 194 9.15 -12.51 15.25
N ASP A 195 9.01 -13.75 15.72
CA ASP A 195 8.22 -14.09 16.92
C ASP A 195 8.70 -13.37 18.18
N ARG A 196 10.02 -13.23 18.35
CA ARG A 196 10.58 -12.49 19.50
C ARG A 196 10.20 -11.01 19.43
N ARG A 197 10.21 -10.41 18.24
CA ARG A 197 9.82 -9.01 18.03
C ARG A 197 8.31 -8.80 18.08
N LEU A 198 7.52 -9.80 17.71
CA LEU A 198 6.05 -9.78 17.78
C LEU A 198 5.51 -9.95 19.19
N SER A 199 6.24 -10.64 20.08
CA SER A 199 5.80 -10.91 21.47
C SER A 199 5.24 -9.69 22.23
N PRO A 200 5.85 -8.48 22.17
CA PRO A 200 5.31 -7.29 22.81
C PRO A 200 4.26 -6.52 21.96
N LEU A 201 3.94 -6.97 20.75
CA LEU A 201 3.08 -6.26 19.81
C LEU A 201 1.66 -6.86 19.75
N PRO A 202 0.65 -6.13 19.26
CA PRO A 202 -0.71 -6.64 19.12
C PRO A 202 -0.80 -7.81 18.13
N ASP A 203 -1.66 -8.78 18.44
CA ASP A 203 -1.84 -10.00 17.63
C ASP A 203 -2.38 -9.69 16.22
N GLU A 204 -3.06 -8.56 16.04
CA GLU A 204 -3.55 -8.08 14.75
C GLU A 204 -2.43 -7.91 13.72
N ILE A 205 -1.19 -7.62 14.15
CA ILE A 205 -0.04 -7.54 13.24
C ILE A 205 0.20 -8.88 12.55
N ARG A 206 -0.05 -10.01 13.23
CA ARG A 206 0.13 -11.36 12.66
C ARG A 206 -0.77 -11.61 11.45
N LEU A 207 -1.92 -10.92 11.35
CA LEU A 207 -2.83 -11.02 10.21
C LEU A 207 -2.24 -10.45 8.92
N LEU A 208 -1.22 -9.59 9.04
CA LEU A 208 -0.50 -8.98 7.92
C LEU A 208 0.78 -9.73 7.55
N LEU A 209 1.03 -10.88 8.17
CA LEU A 209 2.23 -11.68 7.98
C LEU A 209 1.90 -13.05 7.39
N VAL A 210 2.92 -13.67 6.80
CA VAL A 210 2.86 -15.06 6.36
C VAL A 210 4.19 -15.73 6.69
N GLU A 211 4.12 -16.98 7.17
CA GLU A 211 5.27 -17.82 7.39
C GLU A 211 5.41 -18.85 6.25
N GLU A 212 6.61 -18.92 5.67
CA GLU A 212 6.98 -19.92 4.67
C GLU A 212 8.42 -20.39 4.92
N GLU A 213 8.61 -21.71 5.04
CA GLU A 213 9.92 -22.37 5.16
C GLU A 213 10.80 -21.86 6.32
N GLY A 214 10.18 -21.51 7.45
CA GLY A 214 10.88 -21.00 8.64
C GLY A 214 11.32 -19.54 8.53
N TYR A 215 10.81 -18.83 7.53
CA TYR A 215 10.90 -17.38 7.40
C TYR A 215 9.52 -16.75 7.48
N THR A 216 9.44 -15.55 8.05
CA THR A 216 8.22 -14.73 8.07
C THR A 216 8.46 -13.45 7.28
N MET A 217 7.43 -13.03 6.55
CA MET A 217 7.42 -11.83 5.73
C MET A 217 6.02 -11.21 5.75
N LEU A 218 5.88 -10.01 5.16
CA LEU A 218 4.55 -9.47 4.90
C LEU A 218 3.76 -10.42 4.01
N SER A 219 2.51 -10.68 4.37
CA SER A 219 1.56 -11.30 3.45
C SER A 219 1.28 -10.34 2.28
N PRO A 220 0.67 -10.79 1.16
CA PRO A 220 0.31 -9.86 0.08
C PRO A 220 -0.63 -8.75 0.57
N THR A 221 -1.52 -9.03 1.53
CA THR A 221 -2.31 -8.01 2.22
C THR A 221 -1.42 -7.06 3.01
N GLY A 222 -0.51 -7.58 3.84
CA GLY A 222 0.42 -6.75 4.62
C GLY A 222 1.28 -5.83 3.76
N GLU A 223 1.78 -6.36 2.64
CA GLU A 223 2.54 -5.61 1.63
C GLU A 223 1.68 -4.49 1.03
N ALA A 224 0.44 -4.80 0.63
CA ALA A 224 -0.46 -3.82 0.02
C ALA A 224 -0.77 -2.66 0.98
N PHE A 225 -1.10 -2.98 2.24
CA PHE A 225 -1.38 -1.97 3.26
C PHE A 225 -0.15 -1.15 3.63
N TYR A 226 1.01 -1.78 3.77
CA TYR A 226 2.25 -1.08 4.10
C TYR A 226 2.70 -0.14 2.97
N GLU A 227 2.62 -0.59 1.71
CA GLU A 227 2.92 0.25 0.56
C GLU A 227 1.91 1.38 0.39
N ALA A 228 0.64 1.15 0.70
CA ALA A 228 -0.39 2.18 0.69
C ALA A 228 -0.18 3.24 1.80
N TYR A 229 0.29 2.81 2.99
CA TYR A 229 0.71 3.70 4.05
C TYR A 229 1.89 4.57 3.61
N ARG A 230 2.95 3.96 3.06
CA ARG A 230 4.14 4.68 2.57
C ARG A 230 3.78 5.71 1.51
N ALA A 231 2.94 5.35 0.55
CA ALA A 231 2.50 6.27 -0.51
C ALA A 231 1.75 7.48 0.06
N ARG A 232 0.92 7.30 1.10
CA ARG A 232 0.20 8.40 1.75
C ARG A 232 1.15 9.32 2.52
N VAL A 233 2.11 8.76 3.23
CA VAL A 233 3.13 9.54 3.96
C VAL A 233 3.97 10.38 2.98
N GLU A 234 4.37 9.80 1.85
CA GLU A 234 5.19 10.49 0.83
C GLU A 234 4.43 11.57 0.07
N ALA A 235 3.13 11.38 -0.19
CA ALA A 235 2.31 12.34 -0.92
C ALA A 235 1.99 13.62 -0.13
N GLU A 236 2.09 13.59 1.20
CA GLU A 236 1.70 14.72 2.05
C GLU A 236 2.86 15.68 2.34
N ARG A 237 2.55 16.98 2.28
CA ARG A 237 3.49 18.01 2.70
C ARG A 237 3.62 18.01 4.23
N PRO A 238 4.83 17.84 4.77
CA PRO A 238 5.02 17.86 6.22
C PRO A 238 4.60 19.20 6.82
N THR A 239 3.82 19.13 7.89
CA THR A 239 3.42 20.28 8.71
C THR A 239 4.58 20.69 9.64
N PRO A 240 4.86 21.99 9.83
CA PRO A 240 5.79 22.45 10.85
C PRO A 240 5.36 22.01 12.25
N VAL A 241 6.33 21.56 13.05
CA VAL A 241 6.13 21.16 14.44
C VAL A 241 6.91 22.11 15.32
N TYR A 242 6.28 22.58 16.40
CA TYR A 242 6.92 23.38 17.42
C TYR A 242 6.79 22.67 18.76
N LEU A 243 7.88 22.59 19.51
CA LEU A 243 7.90 22.00 20.84
C LEU A 243 7.88 23.10 21.88
N HIS A 244 7.02 22.96 22.88
CA HIS A 244 7.10 23.78 24.08
C HIS A 244 8.35 23.43 24.89
N GLN A 245 8.93 24.38 25.62
CA GLN A 245 10.11 24.15 26.46
C GLN A 245 9.97 22.97 27.43
N ARG A 246 8.75 22.67 27.89
CA ARG A 246 8.48 21.46 28.71
C ARG A 246 8.72 20.17 27.92
N ALA A 247 8.18 20.06 26.70
CA ALA A 247 8.43 18.93 25.81
C ALA A 247 9.91 18.80 25.45
N ILE A 248 10.61 19.92 25.21
CA ILE A 248 12.06 19.93 24.93
C ILE A 248 12.84 19.35 26.12
N ARG A 249 12.61 19.88 27.33
CA ARG A 249 13.25 19.38 28.55
C ARG A 249 12.97 17.89 28.80
N ALA A 250 11.73 17.46 28.60
CA ALA A 250 11.36 16.05 28.72
C ALA A 250 12.12 15.18 27.70
N LEU A 251 12.11 15.56 26.42
CA LEU A 251 12.82 14.85 25.35
C LEU A 251 14.34 14.77 25.60
N ASP A 252 14.95 15.85 26.10
CA ASP A 252 16.39 15.91 26.42
C ASP A 252 16.77 15.11 27.67
N SER A 253 15.83 14.90 28.58
CA SER A 253 16.02 14.06 29.77
C SER A 253 15.83 12.56 29.49
N ALA A 254 15.16 12.21 28.39
CA ALA A 254 14.88 10.82 28.03
C ALA A 254 16.16 10.06 27.64
N GLU A 255 16.19 8.76 27.96
CA GLU A 255 17.25 7.84 27.52
C GLU A 255 17.38 7.84 25.99
N PRO A 256 18.57 7.57 25.42
CA PRO A 256 18.81 7.69 23.99
C PRO A 256 17.82 6.91 23.10
N THR A 257 17.44 5.70 23.52
CA THR A 257 16.48 4.84 22.82
C THR A 257 15.08 5.43 22.80
N VAL A 258 14.58 5.86 23.96
CA VAL A 258 13.27 6.52 24.10
C VAL A 258 13.23 7.83 23.31
N ARG A 259 14.30 8.62 23.40
CA ARG A 259 14.43 9.88 22.66
C ARG A 259 14.33 9.65 21.15
N GLN A 260 14.96 8.59 20.65
CA GLN A 260 14.87 8.22 19.24
C GLN A 260 13.42 7.87 18.86
N VAL A 261 12.73 7.03 19.64
CA VAL A 261 11.31 6.69 19.41
C VAL A 261 10.44 7.95 19.36
N LEU A 262 10.59 8.85 20.33
CA LEU A 262 9.84 10.11 20.37
C LEU A 262 10.15 11.02 19.18
N ARG A 263 11.40 11.10 18.72
CA ARG A 263 11.77 11.85 17.52
C ARG A 263 11.13 11.27 16.27
N GLU A 264 11.12 9.96 16.09
CA GLU A 264 10.43 9.32 14.96
C GLU A 264 8.91 9.54 15.01
N ARG A 265 8.32 9.58 16.22
CA ARG A 265 6.91 9.95 16.39
C ARG A 265 6.65 11.42 16.04
N LEU A 266 7.56 12.34 16.41
CA LEU A 266 7.48 13.75 16.01
C LEU A 266 7.58 13.92 14.49
N LYS A 267 8.43 13.14 13.80
CA LYS A 267 8.49 13.14 12.32
C LYS A 267 7.14 12.75 11.73
N ARG A 268 6.52 11.68 12.23
CA ARG A 268 5.20 11.20 11.78
C ARG A 268 4.07 12.17 12.10
N LEU A 269 4.13 12.86 13.24
CA LEU A 269 3.16 13.88 13.62
C LEU A 269 3.07 15.03 12.61
N ARG A 270 4.12 15.25 11.82
CA ARG A 270 4.14 16.21 10.71
C ARG A 270 3.21 15.81 9.56
N VAL A 271 2.77 14.55 9.46
CA VAL A 271 1.93 14.04 8.37
C VAL A 271 0.44 14.18 8.74
N PRO A 272 -0.32 15.11 8.13
CA PRO A 272 -1.74 15.35 8.43
C PRO A 272 -2.64 14.12 8.52
N ALA A 273 -2.63 13.22 7.53
CA ALA A 273 -3.50 12.05 7.55
C ALA A 273 -3.17 11.11 8.71
N MET A 274 -1.88 10.87 8.96
CA MET A 274 -1.45 9.94 10.01
C MET A 274 -1.82 10.47 11.39
N ARG A 275 -1.53 11.75 11.67
CA ARG A 275 -1.93 12.34 12.95
C ARG A 275 -3.44 12.34 13.12
N LYS A 276 -4.23 12.58 12.06
CA LYS A 276 -5.69 12.63 12.16
C LYS A 276 -6.30 11.26 12.47
N GLN A 277 -5.77 10.19 11.86
CA GLN A 277 -6.26 8.83 12.10
C GLN A 277 -5.78 8.28 13.45
N ASN A 278 -4.56 8.66 13.87
CA ASN A 278 -3.89 8.07 15.02
C ASN A 278 -3.81 9.02 16.23
N SER A 279 -4.74 9.98 16.34
CA SER A 279 -4.87 10.82 17.54
C SER A 279 -6.30 10.79 18.08
N HIS A 280 -6.43 11.02 19.38
CA HIS A 280 -7.72 11.13 20.05
C HIS A 280 -7.69 12.21 21.14
N SER A 281 -8.87 12.71 21.50
CA SER A 281 -9.05 13.56 22.68
C SER A 281 -9.05 12.72 23.94
N VAL A 282 -8.58 13.30 25.05
CA VAL A 282 -8.52 12.65 26.36
C VAL A 282 -9.15 13.53 27.42
N GLN A 283 -9.66 12.89 28.48
CA GLN A 283 -10.21 13.63 29.61
C GLN A 283 -9.09 14.36 30.37
N GLY A 284 -9.36 15.56 30.87
CA GLY A 284 -8.34 16.38 31.54
C GLY A 284 -7.44 17.19 30.58
N SER A 285 -7.77 17.26 29.30
CA SER A 285 -7.03 18.04 28.31
C SER A 285 -7.94 18.58 27.20
N ASP A 286 -7.58 19.75 26.65
CA ASP A 286 -8.12 20.26 25.38
C ASP A 286 -7.13 20.07 24.20
N CYS A 287 -6.09 19.27 24.43
CA CYS A 287 -5.13 18.80 23.44
C CYS A 287 -5.49 17.38 22.95
N LEU A 288 -4.85 16.98 21.85
CA LEU A 288 -4.88 15.63 21.30
C LEU A 288 -3.69 14.82 21.80
N VAL A 289 -3.87 13.51 21.87
CA VAL A 289 -2.81 12.55 22.20
C VAL A 289 -2.46 11.72 20.97
N TYR A 290 -1.18 11.60 20.67
CA TYR A 290 -0.62 10.77 19.60
C TYR A 290 0.52 9.85 20.13
N PRO A 291 0.63 8.60 19.66
CA PRO A 291 -0.38 7.89 18.89
C PRO A 291 -1.53 7.42 19.79
N SER A 292 -2.59 6.93 19.18
CA SER A 292 -3.58 6.09 19.85
C SER A 292 -3.00 4.69 20.15
N GLY A 293 -3.68 3.93 21.00
CA GLY A 293 -3.33 2.54 21.33
C GLY A 293 -2.52 2.36 22.61
N HIS A 294 -2.03 1.14 22.83
CA HIS A 294 -1.35 0.71 24.06
C HIS A 294 0.17 0.89 23.96
N VAL A 295 0.61 2.13 23.77
CA VAL A 295 2.03 2.49 23.82
C VAL A 295 2.35 3.37 25.03
N ALA A 296 3.58 3.27 25.51
CA ALA A 296 4.10 4.09 26.59
C ALA A 296 4.49 5.49 26.11
N GLU A 297 5.06 5.60 24.90
CA GLU A 297 5.50 6.86 24.33
C GLU A 297 4.32 7.64 23.74
N ARG A 298 4.01 8.79 24.33
CA ARG A 298 2.86 9.63 23.95
C ARG A 298 3.25 11.09 23.80
N ILE A 299 2.56 11.78 22.91
CA ILE A 299 2.76 13.18 22.59
C ILE A 299 1.41 13.89 22.75
N LEU A 300 1.37 14.90 23.62
CA LEU A 300 0.24 15.80 23.78
C LEU A 300 0.46 17.04 22.93
N TYR A 301 -0.47 17.32 22.01
CA TYR A 301 -0.33 18.40 21.03
C TYR A 301 -1.66 19.02 20.63
N TYR A 302 -1.62 20.18 19.99
CA TYR A 302 -2.76 20.76 19.29
C TYR A 302 -2.32 21.33 17.94
N VAL A 303 -3.29 21.59 17.07
CA VAL A 303 -3.07 22.29 15.80
C VAL A 303 -3.53 23.74 15.96
N ASP A 304 -2.65 24.71 15.68
CA ASP A 304 -3.00 26.12 15.77
C ASP A 304 -3.79 26.61 14.53
N GLU A 305 -4.25 27.86 14.56
CA GLU A 305 -5.05 28.48 13.50
C GLU A 305 -4.32 28.58 12.16
N GLN A 306 -2.98 28.52 12.17
CA GLN A 306 -2.15 28.52 10.97
C GLN A 306 -1.90 27.10 10.45
N GLY A 307 -2.45 26.08 11.11
CA GLY A 307 -2.26 24.69 10.77
C GLY A 307 -0.97 24.09 11.31
N ASN A 308 -0.19 24.79 12.14
CA ASN A 308 1.04 24.25 12.71
C ASN A 308 0.74 23.30 13.86
N VAL A 309 1.61 22.31 14.04
CA VAL A 309 1.54 21.38 15.18
C VAL A 309 2.29 21.97 16.36
N ARG A 310 1.62 22.09 17.51
CA ARG A 310 2.16 22.60 18.78
C ARG A 310 2.19 21.47 19.80
N VAL A 311 3.37 20.96 20.10
CA VAL A 311 3.57 19.87 21.08
C VAL A 311 3.78 20.46 22.46
N CYS A 312 2.87 20.15 23.37
CA CYS A 312 2.89 20.63 24.75
C CYS A 312 3.85 19.80 25.61
N GLU A 313 3.68 18.48 25.60
CA GLU A 313 4.42 17.53 26.43
C GLU A 313 4.64 16.20 25.72
N VAL A 314 5.70 15.48 26.11
CA VAL A 314 6.03 14.14 25.64
C VAL A 314 6.26 13.23 26.84
N PHE A 315 5.86 11.96 26.70
CA PHE A 315 5.87 10.96 27.77
C PHE A 315 6.43 9.64 27.22
N TRP A 316 6.97 8.81 28.10
CA TRP A 316 7.37 7.42 27.81
C TRP A 316 7.06 6.47 28.99
N SER A 317 6.21 6.95 29.89
CA SER A 317 5.80 6.31 31.13
C SER A 317 4.29 6.51 31.26
N HIS A 318 3.54 5.40 31.31
CA HIS A 318 2.09 5.46 31.46
C HIS A 318 1.70 6.20 32.74
N ARG A 319 2.47 6.01 33.82
CA ARG A 319 2.22 6.68 35.11
C ARG A 319 2.36 8.19 35.00
N ASP A 320 3.42 8.68 34.38
CA ASP A 320 3.69 10.13 34.31
C ASP A 320 2.68 10.82 33.39
N TYR A 321 2.28 10.13 32.32
CA TYR A 321 1.19 10.55 31.45
C TYR A 321 -0.15 10.69 32.19
N GLU A 322 -0.55 9.69 32.98
CA GLU A 322 -1.81 9.74 33.76
C GLU A 322 -1.78 10.85 34.83
N ILE A 323 -0.63 11.05 35.50
CA ILE A 323 -0.46 12.14 36.47
C ILE A 323 -0.64 13.49 35.78
N ALA A 324 0.01 13.71 34.62
CA ALA A 324 -0.11 14.96 33.88
C ALA A 324 -1.57 15.23 33.45
N LEU A 325 -2.29 14.21 32.99
CA LEU A 325 -3.72 14.36 32.64
C LEU A 325 -4.60 14.66 33.86
N ALA A 326 -4.31 14.06 35.01
CA ALA A 326 -5.03 14.35 36.26
C ALA A 326 -4.78 15.79 36.75
N GLU A 327 -3.57 16.32 36.55
CA GLU A 327 -3.20 17.71 36.86
C GLU A 327 -3.74 18.71 35.82
N GLY A 328 -4.02 18.25 34.61
CA GLY A 328 -4.65 19.02 33.54
C GLY A 328 -3.65 19.58 32.52
N VAL A 329 -3.73 19.08 31.29
CA VAL A 329 -2.91 19.52 30.15
C VAL A 329 -3.77 20.40 29.24
N TYR A 330 -3.85 21.70 29.54
CA TYR A 330 -4.67 22.64 28.76
C TYR A 330 -3.80 23.62 27.97
N ARG A 331 -4.22 23.98 26.74
CA ARG A 331 -3.50 24.92 25.86
C ARG A 331 -3.12 26.23 26.56
N LEU A 332 -3.94 26.71 27.48
CA LEU A 332 -3.68 27.93 28.26
C LEU A 332 -2.44 27.84 29.17
N HIS A 333 -1.98 26.63 29.50
CA HIS A 333 -0.76 26.38 30.29
C HIS A 333 0.53 26.46 29.47
N TYR A 334 0.43 26.55 28.14
CA TYR A 334 1.57 26.51 27.21
C TYR A 334 1.59 27.81 26.39
N PRO A 335 2.20 28.89 26.90
CA PRO A 335 2.21 30.17 26.21
C PRO A 335 3.06 30.11 24.93
N ARG A 336 2.62 30.81 23.88
CA ARG A 336 3.14 30.64 22.51
C ARG A 336 4.62 31.01 22.37
N GLU A 337 5.11 31.96 23.15
CA GLU A 337 6.51 32.41 23.17
C GLU A 337 7.49 31.35 23.68
N GLN A 338 7.01 30.29 24.33
CA GLN A 338 7.83 29.18 24.81
C GLN A 338 7.87 28.00 23.83
N PHE A 339 7.34 28.17 22.62
CA PHE A 339 7.44 27.18 21.55
C PHE A 339 8.59 27.48 20.62
N GLU A 340 9.40 26.48 20.35
CA GLU A 340 10.53 26.54 19.41
C GLU A 340 10.27 25.59 18.24
N GLU A 341 10.63 26.00 17.03
CA GLU A 341 10.48 25.14 15.85
C GLU A 341 11.38 23.92 15.99
N TRP A 342 10.82 22.75 15.74
CA TRP A 342 11.55 21.49 15.80
C TRP A 342 11.93 21.03 14.40
N HIS A 343 13.22 20.75 14.24
CA HIS A 343 13.78 20.20 13.03
C HIS A 343 14.18 18.72 13.26
N PRO A 344 13.78 17.82 12.34
CA PRO A 344 13.90 16.38 12.48
C PRO A 344 15.33 15.82 12.38
#